data_AF-A0A160T1T7-F1
#
_entry.id   AF-A0A160T1T7-F1
#
_cell.length_a   1.000
_cell.length_b   1.000
_cell.length_c   1.000
_cell.angle_alpha   90.00
_cell.angle_beta   90.00
_cell.angle_gamma   90.00
#
_symmetry.space_group_name_H-M   'P 1'
#
loop_
_entity.id
_entity.type
_entity.pdbx_description
1 polymer ?
#
loop_
_entity_poly.entity_id
_entity_poly.type
_entity_poly.pdbx_seq_one_letter_code
_entity_poly.pdbx_strand_id
1 'polypeptide(L)'
;MKSITTRLMSCALIVLILAGVLALAGRPATGQALPDLTATPSRTPDALAHLPMIAYGVTATPTVTPSPTATATPPPTPTPAPYSAAASVTITRFKPINASTFNTGSFIIANESQDGQYLTELRIDLSTAIFPDMVFDPYGQAGDTVAKDVRVDVEVGLNFVGHAYEEPHDDGFDVLILKFSDFYRGDRFEFSVDVDPTSIRGVSAPGPFESGSVGGLELVGATITATFDDGTVLVNDAFRMADPGSAGTDHSGAVAVLRPGGPERPVIELVGGGSPAVVSQPNQTVRVHGPVGRPVIVLVAEGGLFTEGLPGGGFDIDPFESNSAITTREYTAIIGAAGTVDVPIVLSRVLPDGGLNHVTAVFDDHYGRRGLVAAPLVLELE
;
A
#
# COMPACT_ATOMS: atom_id res chain seq x y z
N MET A 1 5.37 -60.21 -22.20
CA MET A 1 5.23 -59.22 -23.29
C MET A 1 4.54 -57.92 -22.83
N LYS A 2 5.02 -57.27 -21.76
CA LYS A 2 4.45 -56.01 -21.24
C LYS A 2 5.52 -54.99 -20.80
N SER A 3 6.72 -55.08 -21.38
CA SER A 3 7.92 -54.31 -20.95
C SER A 3 8.65 -53.60 -22.09
N ILE A 4 8.14 -53.64 -23.32
CA ILE A 4 8.82 -53.03 -24.49
C ILE A 4 8.06 -51.80 -25.00
N THR A 5 6.75 -51.68 -24.75
CA THR A 5 5.93 -50.56 -25.20
C THR A 5 6.11 -49.28 -24.37
N THR A 6 6.49 -49.36 -23.10
CA THR A 6 6.64 -48.16 -22.25
C THR A 6 7.93 -47.38 -22.52
N ARG A 7 8.99 -48.01 -23.04
CA ARG A 7 10.28 -47.33 -23.32
C ARG A 7 10.31 -46.57 -24.65
N LEU A 8 9.40 -46.85 -25.58
CA LEU A 8 9.30 -46.14 -26.86
C LEU A 8 8.51 -44.82 -26.75
N MET A 9 7.64 -44.68 -25.75
CA MET A 9 6.85 -43.45 -25.55
C MET A 9 7.64 -42.33 -24.85
N SER A 10 8.62 -42.65 -24.01
CA SER A 10 9.43 -41.64 -23.31
C SER A 10 10.53 -41.01 -24.17
N CYS A 11 11.02 -41.70 -25.21
CA CYS A 11 12.01 -41.10 -26.13
C CYS A 11 11.38 -40.13 -27.15
N ALA A 12 10.10 -40.31 -27.51
CA ALA A 12 9.44 -39.43 -28.47
C ALA A 12 9.07 -38.06 -27.87
N LEU A 13 8.82 -37.98 -26.55
CA LEU A 13 8.44 -36.74 -25.89
C LEU A 13 9.64 -35.82 -25.60
N ILE A 14 10.83 -36.38 -25.36
CA ILE A 14 12.05 -35.59 -25.11
C ILE A 14 12.59 -34.93 -26.39
N VAL A 15 12.39 -35.55 -27.56
CA VAL A 15 12.83 -34.99 -28.85
C VAL A 15 11.95 -33.82 -29.31
N LEU A 16 10.67 -33.77 -28.90
CA LEU A 16 9.78 -32.66 -29.25
C LEU A 16 10.05 -31.39 -28.44
N ILE A 17 10.50 -31.52 -27.18
CA ILE A 17 10.79 -30.38 -26.30
C ILE A 17 12.11 -29.70 -26.68
N LEU A 18 13.09 -30.46 -27.19
CA LEU A 18 14.38 -29.89 -27.61
C LEU A 18 14.32 -29.15 -28.96
N ALA A 19 13.34 -29.44 -29.81
CA ALA A 19 13.12 -28.72 -31.07
C ALA A 19 12.38 -27.38 -30.87
N GLY A 20 11.62 -27.22 -29.77
CA GLY A 20 10.93 -25.97 -29.43
C GLY A 20 11.85 -24.87 -28.86
N VAL A 21 12.97 -25.26 -28.23
CA VAL A 21 13.91 -24.32 -27.60
C VAL A 21 14.92 -23.74 -28.60
N LEU A 22 15.17 -24.39 -29.75
CA LEU A 22 16.08 -23.87 -30.78
C LEU A 22 15.43 -22.90 -31.78
N ALA A 23 14.12 -22.66 -31.72
CA ALA A 23 13.40 -21.75 -32.62
C ALA A 23 13.31 -20.30 -32.11
N LEU A 24 13.87 -19.98 -30.94
CA LEU A 24 13.90 -18.61 -30.36
C LEU A 24 15.29 -17.95 -30.34
N ALA A 25 16.29 -18.55 -30.98
CA ALA A 25 17.63 -17.98 -31.13
C ALA A 25 17.89 -17.62 -32.60
N GLY A 26 17.34 -16.51 -33.07
CA GLY A 26 17.55 -16.10 -34.45
C GLY A 26 16.69 -14.92 -34.92
N ARG A 27 16.76 -13.77 -34.25
CA ARG A 27 16.38 -12.50 -34.86
C ARG A 27 17.53 -11.50 -34.75
N PRO A 28 18.01 -10.92 -35.87
CA PRO A 28 19.10 -9.95 -35.85
C PRO A 28 18.64 -8.63 -35.21
N ALA A 29 19.50 -8.09 -34.35
CA ALA A 29 19.38 -6.76 -33.78
C ALA A 29 19.56 -5.70 -34.86
N THR A 30 18.48 -5.03 -35.25
CA THR A 30 18.56 -3.76 -35.98
C THR A 30 18.77 -2.64 -34.98
N GLY A 31 19.97 -2.05 -35.00
CA GLY A 31 20.34 -0.90 -34.19
C GLY A 31 19.45 0.29 -34.46
N GLN A 32 18.75 0.74 -33.42
CA GLN A 32 18.24 2.10 -33.33
C GLN A 32 19.26 2.88 -32.52
N ALA A 33 19.86 3.89 -33.15
CA ALA A 33 20.75 4.82 -32.51
C ALA A 33 20.04 5.53 -31.36
N LEU A 34 20.72 5.64 -30.22
CA LEU A 34 20.32 6.46 -29.08
C LEU A 34 20.15 7.92 -29.55
N PRO A 35 19.05 8.61 -29.20
CA PRO A 35 18.97 10.04 -29.43
C PRO A 35 19.97 10.78 -28.54
N ASP A 36 20.68 11.69 -29.19
CA ASP A 36 21.61 12.67 -28.65
C ASP A 36 20.99 13.47 -27.50
N LEU A 37 21.61 13.39 -26.31
CA LEU A 37 21.22 14.12 -25.10
C LEU A 37 21.92 15.48 -24.97
N THR A 38 22.33 16.11 -26.07
CA THR A 38 22.86 17.48 -26.06
C THR A 38 21.81 18.50 -26.51
N ALA A 39 20.74 18.65 -25.74
CA ALA A 39 19.83 19.79 -25.87
C ALA A 39 19.40 20.30 -24.49
N THR A 40 19.94 21.47 -24.13
CA THR A 40 19.64 22.27 -22.95
C THR A 40 18.13 22.54 -22.81
N PRO A 41 17.48 22.26 -21.66
CA PRO A 41 16.12 22.71 -21.46
C PRO A 41 16.10 24.17 -20.98
N SER A 42 15.50 24.99 -21.84
CA SER A 42 14.95 26.30 -21.51
C SER A 42 13.97 26.18 -20.33
N ARG A 43 14.20 27.05 -19.34
CA ARG A 43 13.39 27.32 -18.15
C ARG A 43 11.89 27.40 -18.49
N THR A 44 11.09 26.46 -17.98
CA THR A 44 9.64 26.60 -17.80
C THR A 44 9.35 26.27 -16.33
N PRO A 45 8.62 27.08 -15.55
CA PRO A 45 8.49 26.87 -14.10
C PRO A 45 7.60 25.66 -13.76
N ASP A 46 8.11 24.75 -12.93
CA ASP A 46 7.39 23.60 -12.35
C ASP A 46 6.51 24.02 -11.17
N ALA A 47 5.44 24.73 -11.45
CA ALA A 47 4.26 24.70 -10.60
C ALA A 47 3.12 24.15 -11.46
N LEU A 48 2.46 23.08 -10.99
CA LEU A 48 1.26 22.43 -11.56
C LEU A 48 1.46 21.12 -12.36
N ALA A 49 2.16 20.12 -11.81
CA ALA A 49 1.96 18.73 -12.21
C ALA A 49 1.92 17.80 -11.00
N HIS A 50 0.94 16.88 -11.02
CA HIS A 50 0.73 15.74 -10.11
C HIS A 50 -0.06 15.95 -8.82
N LEU A 51 -1.33 16.37 -8.96
CA LEU A 51 -2.43 15.64 -8.30
C LEU A 51 -3.54 15.42 -9.33
N PRO A 52 -4.00 14.18 -9.59
CA PRO A 52 -5.17 13.96 -10.42
C PRO A 52 -6.40 14.51 -9.68
N MET A 53 -7.01 15.59 -10.19
CA MET A 53 -8.34 16.00 -9.76
C MET A 53 -9.32 14.89 -10.13
N ILE A 54 -9.75 14.10 -9.13
CA ILE A 54 -10.92 13.24 -9.29
C ILE A 54 -12.15 14.17 -9.27
N ALA A 55 -12.74 14.38 -10.44
CA ALA A 55 -14.01 15.07 -10.55
C ALA A 55 -15.13 14.15 -10.03
N TYR A 56 -15.65 14.44 -8.83
CA TYR A 56 -16.86 13.80 -8.33
C TYR A 56 -18.07 14.25 -9.16
N GLY A 57 -18.41 13.47 -10.18
CA GLY A 57 -19.59 13.71 -11.02
C GLY A 57 -20.88 13.37 -10.29
N VAL A 58 -21.55 14.38 -9.73
CA VAL A 58 -22.92 14.24 -9.22
C VAL A 58 -23.86 14.08 -10.43
N THR A 59 -24.37 12.87 -10.67
CA THR A 59 -25.34 12.60 -11.74
C THR A 59 -26.74 12.88 -11.21
N ALA A 60 -27.37 13.98 -11.65
CA ALA A 60 -28.78 14.25 -11.40
C ALA A 60 -29.53 14.39 -12.73
N THR A 61 -30.57 13.56 -12.94
CA THR A 61 -31.51 13.67 -14.06
C THR A 61 -32.73 14.50 -13.61
N PRO A 62 -33.24 15.46 -14.43
CA PRO A 62 -34.27 16.42 -14.03
C PRO A 62 -35.67 15.79 -14.15
N THR A 63 -36.74 16.30 -13.52
CA THR A 63 -37.53 17.40 -14.10
C THR A 63 -38.53 17.94 -13.08
N VAL A 64 -38.29 19.15 -12.56
CA VAL A 64 -39.35 20.13 -12.27
C VAL A 64 -38.76 21.54 -12.44
N THR A 65 -39.56 22.42 -13.05
CA THR A 65 -39.29 23.81 -13.47
C THR A 65 -38.37 24.61 -12.54
N PRO A 66 -37.28 25.25 -13.04
CA PRO A 66 -36.35 25.96 -12.18
C PRO A 66 -36.88 27.36 -11.80
N SER A 67 -37.01 27.58 -10.50
CA SER A 67 -36.72 28.89 -9.89
C SER A 67 -35.23 29.20 -10.16
N PRO A 68 -34.78 30.46 -10.32
CA PRO A 68 -33.36 30.77 -10.44
C PRO A 68 -32.66 30.42 -9.12
N THR A 69 -32.25 29.17 -8.99
CA THR A 69 -31.37 28.71 -7.92
C THR A 69 -30.04 29.41 -8.15
N ALA A 70 -29.64 30.23 -7.19
CA ALA A 70 -28.32 30.83 -7.18
C ALA A 70 -27.29 29.72 -7.40
N THR A 71 -26.56 29.79 -8.51
CA THR A 71 -25.41 28.91 -8.76
C THR A 71 -24.46 29.12 -7.60
N ALA A 72 -24.38 28.16 -6.69
CA ALA A 72 -23.41 28.19 -5.60
C ALA A 72 -22.04 28.29 -6.24
N THR A 73 -21.36 29.43 -6.06
CA THR A 73 -19.97 29.58 -6.47
C THR A 73 -19.20 28.48 -5.74
N PRO A 74 -18.45 27.60 -6.44
CA PRO A 74 -17.61 26.64 -5.75
C PRO A 74 -16.69 27.41 -4.79
N PRO A 75 -16.45 26.90 -3.57
CA PRO A 75 -15.52 27.52 -2.66
C PRO A 75 -14.20 27.78 -3.40
N PRO A 76 -13.54 28.93 -3.19
CA PRO A 76 -12.27 29.21 -3.84
C PRO A 76 -11.33 28.04 -3.53
N THR A 77 -10.65 27.52 -4.54
CA THR A 77 -9.54 26.57 -4.35
C THR A 77 -8.56 27.24 -3.38
N PRO A 78 -8.40 26.78 -2.11
CA PRO A 78 -7.30 27.18 -1.26
C PRO A 78 -6.02 27.19 -2.06
N THR A 79 -5.44 28.38 -2.21
CA THR A 79 -4.03 28.51 -2.55
C THR A 79 -3.28 27.81 -1.41
N PRO A 80 -2.55 26.72 -1.66
CA PRO A 80 -1.76 26.10 -0.61
C PRO A 80 -0.85 27.19 -0.05
N ALA A 81 -0.94 27.47 1.24
CA ALA A 81 0.16 28.15 1.90
C ALA A 81 1.40 27.29 1.63
N PRO A 82 2.56 27.88 1.24
CA PRO A 82 3.79 27.11 1.14
C PRO A 82 3.96 26.39 2.47
N TYR A 83 4.01 25.07 2.41
CA TYR A 83 4.32 24.26 3.58
C TYR A 83 5.84 24.18 3.65
N SER A 84 6.38 24.53 4.80
CA SER A 84 7.82 24.58 4.99
C SER A 84 8.39 23.16 4.94
N ALA A 85 7.89 22.27 5.80
CA ALA A 85 8.24 20.86 5.84
C ALA A 85 7.21 19.96 5.11
N ALA A 86 7.71 18.99 4.34
CA ALA A 86 6.90 17.92 3.75
C ALA A 86 7.74 16.72 3.32
N ALA A 87 7.13 15.53 3.34
CA ALA A 87 7.74 14.32 2.81
C ALA A 87 6.66 13.39 2.24
N SER A 88 7.09 12.40 1.46
CA SER A 88 6.25 11.28 1.06
C SER A 88 7.03 9.97 1.11
N VAL A 89 6.31 8.90 1.43
CA VAL A 89 6.82 7.52 1.45
C VAL A 89 5.89 6.68 0.60
N THR A 90 6.43 5.99 -0.40
CA THR A 90 5.68 5.04 -1.22
C THR A 90 6.20 3.63 -0.97
N ILE A 91 5.29 2.67 -0.89
CA ILE A 91 5.57 1.24 -0.64
C ILE A 91 5.07 0.44 -1.84
N THR A 92 5.92 -0.42 -2.42
CA THR A 92 5.66 -1.32 -3.56
C THR A 92 4.90 -0.68 -4.73
N ARG A 93 5.33 0.55 -5.10
CA ARG A 93 4.69 1.37 -6.14
C ARG A 93 4.42 0.61 -7.44
N PHE A 94 3.17 0.65 -7.91
CA PHE A 94 2.72 0.09 -9.20
C PHE A 94 3.00 -1.41 -9.37
N LYS A 95 3.04 -2.15 -8.25
CA LYS A 95 3.22 -3.60 -8.25
C LYS A 95 1.88 -4.31 -8.01
N PRO A 96 1.68 -5.53 -8.56
CA PRO A 96 0.50 -6.34 -8.27
C PRO A 96 0.45 -6.71 -6.79
N ILE A 97 -0.69 -7.26 -6.33
CA ILE A 97 -0.76 -8.02 -5.07
C ILE A 97 0.33 -9.10 -5.04
N ASN A 98 0.81 -9.45 -3.84
CA ASN A 98 1.97 -10.31 -3.58
C ASN A 98 3.31 -9.71 -4.05
N ALA A 99 3.39 -8.39 -4.16
CA ALA A 99 4.66 -7.72 -4.33
C ALA A 99 5.36 -7.60 -2.97
N SER A 100 6.61 -8.06 -2.90
CA SER A 100 7.36 -8.05 -1.64
C SER A 100 8.18 -6.76 -1.42
N THR A 101 8.21 -6.28 -0.18
CA THR A 101 9.13 -5.27 0.36
C THR A 101 10.58 -5.71 0.30
N PHE A 102 10.85 -7.01 0.20
CA PHE A 102 12.17 -7.55 -0.07
C PHE A 102 12.70 -7.06 -1.42
N ASN A 103 11.87 -6.74 -2.42
CA ASN A 103 12.37 -6.36 -3.73
C ASN A 103 12.97 -4.96 -3.75
N THR A 104 14.03 -4.77 -4.55
CA THR A 104 14.72 -3.49 -4.74
C THR A 104 13.76 -2.33 -5.02
N GLY A 105 13.94 -1.23 -4.31
CA GLY A 105 13.15 0.00 -4.44
C GLY A 105 11.70 -0.17 -4.00
N SER A 106 11.43 -1.07 -3.06
CA SER A 106 10.09 -1.27 -2.50
C SER A 106 9.65 -0.07 -1.69
N PHE A 107 10.55 0.62 -1.00
CA PHE A 107 10.28 1.89 -0.33
C PHE A 107 10.96 3.03 -1.09
N ILE A 108 10.18 4.10 -1.35
CA ILE A 108 10.65 5.31 -2.02
C ILE A 108 10.34 6.50 -1.11
N ILE A 109 11.37 7.22 -0.68
CA ILE A 109 11.24 8.39 0.18
C ILE A 109 11.57 9.65 -0.64
N ALA A 110 10.74 10.68 -0.49
CA ALA A 110 11.00 12.00 -1.03
C ALA A 110 10.81 13.07 0.05
N ASN A 111 11.77 14.01 0.13
CA ASN A 111 11.53 15.29 0.78
C ASN A 111 10.83 16.24 -0.21
N GLU A 112 9.71 16.80 0.20
CA GLU A 112 8.86 17.69 -0.61
C GLU A 112 8.80 19.13 -0.06
N SER A 113 9.61 19.42 0.96
CA SER A 113 9.69 20.72 1.65
C SER A 113 9.93 21.89 0.70
N GLN A 114 9.13 22.95 0.80
CA GLN A 114 9.21 24.09 -0.13
C GLN A 114 10.15 25.20 0.34
N ASP A 115 10.44 25.27 1.65
CA ASP A 115 11.19 26.37 2.26
C ASP A 115 12.61 25.97 2.72
N GLY A 116 13.11 24.82 2.24
CA GLY A 116 14.51 24.41 2.41
C GLY A 116 14.81 23.49 3.59
N GLN A 117 13.79 23.08 4.36
CA GLN A 117 13.92 22.04 5.38
C GLN A 117 14.44 20.74 4.76
N TYR A 118 15.34 20.06 5.47
CA TYR A 118 15.79 18.72 5.10
C TYR A 118 15.26 17.67 6.09
N LEU A 119 14.95 16.50 5.53
CA LEU A 119 14.49 15.35 6.31
C LEU A 119 15.68 14.79 7.09
N THR A 120 15.54 14.62 8.40
CA THR A 120 16.61 14.10 9.27
C THR A 120 16.31 12.69 9.77
N GLU A 121 15.03 12.36 9.93
CA GLU A 121 14.60 11.04 10.38
C GLU A 121 13.27 10.65 9.74
N LEU A 122 13.14 9.38 9.39
CA LEU A 122 11.88 8.73 9.10
C LEU A 122 11.70 7.54 10.03
N ARG A 123 10.60 7.49 10.76
CA ARG A 123 10.17 6.34 11.56
C ARG A 123 8.95 5.70 10.91
N ILE A 124 9.00 4.39 10.69
CA ILE A 124 7.93 3.56 10.12
C ILE A 124 7.51 2.58 11.20
N ASP A 125 6.22 2.55 11.52
CA ASP A 125 5.62 1.70 12.55
C ASP A 125 4.58 0.77 11.91
N LEU A 126 4.85 -0.53 11.96
CA LEU A 126 4.00 -1.55 11.37
C LEU A 126 2.90 -2.04 12.31
N SER A 127 2.98 -1.74 13.61
CA SER A 127 1.97 -2.16 14.62
C SER A 127 0.57 -1.58 14.36
N THR A 128 0.47 -0.57 13.50
CA THR A 128 -0.79 0.07 13.09
C THR A 128 -1.25 -0.33 11.69
N ALA A 129 -0.56 -1.26 11.03
CA ALA A 129 -0.95 -1.79 9.74
C ALA A 129 -2.32 -2.49 9.80
N ILE A 130 -2.97 -2.60 8.65
CA ILE A 130 -4.31 -3.15 8.51
C ILE A 130 -4.29 -4.64 8.77
N PHE A 131 -3.21 -5.32 8.39
CA PHE A 131 -2.97 -6.70 8.77
C PHE A 131 -2.13 -6.74 10.04
N PRO A 132 -2.53 -7.55 11.03
CA PRO A 132 -1.79 -7.69 12.27
C PRO A 132 -0.46 -8.42 12.03
N ASP A 133 0.43 -8.32 13.02
CA ASP A 133 1.67 -9.08 13.15
C ASP A 133 2.61 -9.01 11.94
N MET A 134 2.56 -7.88 11.22
CA MET A 134 3.55 -7.52 10.21
C MET A 134 4.75 -6.90 10.90
N VAL A 135 5.91 -7.56 10.80
CA VAL A 135 7.14 -7.11 11.46
C VAL A 135 8.27 -6.98 10.45
N PHE A 136 9.19 -6.06 10.70
CA PHE A 136 10.48 -6.06 10.01
C PHE A 136 11.26 -7.31 10.42
N ASP A 137 11.68 -8.12 9.45
CA ASP A 137 12.46 -9.34 9.68
C ASP A 137 13.86 -9.27 9.06
N PRO A 138 14.76 -8.43 9.60
CA PRO A 138 16.12 -8.30 9.06
C PRO A 138 16.97 -9.57 9.23
N TYR A 139 16.50 -10.56 10.00
CA TYR A 139 17.28 -11.72 10.44
C TYR A 139 16.66 -13.07 10.03
N GLY A 140 15.49 -13.08 9.39
CA GLY A 140 14.77 -14.29 8.95
C GLY A 140 14.37 -15.17 10.12
N GLN A 141 13.95 -14.54 11.23
CA GLN A 141 13.58 -15.23 12.48
C GLN A 141 12.11 -15.08 12.84
N ALA A 142 11.44 -14.05 12.33
CA ALA A 142 10.06 -13.74 12.66
C ALA A 142 9.09 -14.39 11.67
N GLY A 143 9.41 -14.26 10.38
CA GLY A 143 8.65 -14.80 9.26
C GLY A 143 9.31 -16.00 8.62
N ASP A 144 9.39 -16.01 7.30
CA ASP A 144 10.08 -17.08 6.60
C ASP A 144 11.61 -17.03 6.83
N THR A 145 12.32 -18.04 6.34
CA THR A 145 13.76 -18.21 6.62
C THR A 145 14.69 -17.33 5.78
N VAL A 146 14.16 -16.59 4.81
CA VAL A 146 14.91 -15.59 4.05
C VAL A 146 14.84 -14.26 4.80
N ALA A 147 15.91 -13.47 4.69
CA ALA A 147 16.08 -12.26 5.46
C ALA A 147 16.66 -11.14 4.60
N LYS A 148 16.25 -9.90 4.88
CA LYS A 148 16.89 -8.70 4.36
C LYS A 148 16.84 -7.57 5.37
N ASP A 149 18.02 -7.23 5.88
CA ASP A 149 18.24 -5.93 6.52
C ASP A 149 18.11 -4.78 5.51
N VAL A 150 17.93 -3.54 5.99
CA VAL A 150 17.81 -2.33 5.15
C VAL A 150 18.91 -2.31 4.11
N ARG A 151 18.49 -2.43 2.85
CA ARG A 151 19.34 -2.32 1.68
C ARG A 151 19.05 -1.00 0.99
N VAL A 152 20.00 -0.06 1.08
CA VAL A 152 19.96 1.16 0.26
C VAL A 152 20.09 0.77 -1.22
N ASP A 153 19.03 1.03 -1.98
CA ASP A 153 18.92 0.72 -3.39
C ASP A 153 19.25 1.94 -4.26
N VAL A 154 18.86 3.14 -3.81
CA VAL A 154 19.16 4.42 -4.44
C VAL A 154 19.49 5.45 -3.37
N GLU A 155 20.58 6.19 -3.58
CA GLU A 155 20.97 7.35 -2.76
C GLU A 155 21.53 8.44 -3.68
N VAL A 156 20.80 9.54 -3.81
CA VAL A 156 21.18 10.65 -4.69
C VAL A 156 20.93 11.98 -3.98
N GLY A 157 21.98 12.77 -3.82
CA GLY A 157 21.91 14.16 -3.34
C GLY A 157 21.88 14.33 -1.81
N LEU A 158 21.66 13.24 -1.07
CA LEU A 158 21.62 13.18 0.39
C LEU A 158 22.77 12.31 0.95
N ASN A 159 22.87 12.24 2.28
CA ASN A 159 23.72 11.28 2.99
C ASN A 159 22.89 10.42 3.95
N PHE A 160 22.87 9.11 3.73
CA PHE A 160 22.23 8.15 4.64
C PHE A 160 23.14 7.86 5.84
N VAL A 161 22.68 8.22 7.03
CA VAL A 161 23.47 8.10 8.26
C VAL A 161 23.39 6.67 8.82
N GLY A 162 22.24 6.02 8.69
CA GLY A 162 22.03 4.63 9.12
C GLY A 162 20.59 4.37 9.54
N HIS A 163 20.35 3.15 10.03
CA HIS A 163 19.05 2.70 10.52
C HIS A 163 19.14 2.03 11.88
N ALA A 164 17.99 1.89 12.53
CA ALA A 164 17.81 1.12 13.74
C ALA A 164 16.42 0.47 13.74
N TYR A 165 16.29 -0.67 14.40
CA TYR A 165 15.00 -1.29 14.69
C TYR A 165 14.66 -1.07 16.17
N GLU A 166 13.38 -0.81 16.45
CA GLU A 166 12.83 -0.62 17.79
C GLU A 166 11.58 -1.49 17.96
N GLU A 167 11.09 -1.58 19.20
CA GLU A 167 9.91 -2.39 19.56
C GLU A 167 9.99 -3.84 19.05
N PRO A 168 10.91 -4.67 19.61
CA PRO A 168 11.01 -6.07 19.25
C PRO A 168 9.69 -6.79 19.50
N HIS A 169 9.23 -7.54 18.51
CA HIS A 169 7.99 -8.29 18.54
C HIS A 169 8.22 -9.61 17.80
N ASP A 170 8.07 -10.72 18.51
CA ASP A 170 8.05 -12.04 17.88
C ASP A 170 9.27 -12.34 16.99
N ASP A 171 10.46 -12.07 17.55
CA ASP A 171 11.76 -12.22 16.90
C ASP A 171 12.01 -11.27 15.70
N GLY A 172 11.04 -10.39 15.40
CA GLY A 172 11.14 -9.25 14.50
C GLY A 172 11.01 -7.91 15.24
N PHE A 173 10.62 -6.87 14.51
CA PHE A 173 10.48 -5.51 15.04
C PHE A 173 9.28 -4.78 14.42
N ASP A 174 8.50 -4.07 15.24
CA ASP A 174 7.39 -3.26 14.74
C ASP A 174 7.88 -1.95 14.10
N VAL A 175 9.08 -1.46 14.48
CA VAL A 175 9.52 -0.11 14.14
C VAL A 175 10.87 -0.12 13.42
N LEU A 176 10.94 0.61 12.31
CA LEU A 176 12.17 0.96 11.60
C LEU A 176 12.41 2.48 11.67
N ILE A 177 13.61 2.88 12.09
CA ILE A 177 14.08 4.26 12.05
C ILE A 177 15.18 4.38 11.00
N LEU A 178 15.04 5.36 10.12
CA LEU A 178 16.02 5.76 9.12
C LEU A 178 16.51 7.17 9.42
N LYS A 179 17.83 7.38 9.40
CA LYS A 179 18.46 8.68 9.68
C LYS A 179 19.21 9.20 8.46
N PHE A 180 19.08 10.50 8.23
CA PHE A 180 19.64 11.20 7.09
C PHE A 180 20.35 12.47 7.53
N SER A 181 21.31 12.92 6.73
CA SER A 181 21.75 14.31 6.70
C SER A 181 21.63 14.84 5.28
N ASP A 182 21.41 16.15 5.15
CA ASP A 182 21.37 16.83 3.86
C ASP A 182 20.34 16.24 2.87
N PHE A 183 19.22 15.68 3.36
CA PHE A 183 18.16 15.18 2.49
C PHE A 183 17.21 16.31 2.08
N TYR A 184 17.57 17.05 1.04
CA TYR A 184 16.83 18.19 0.51
C TYR A 184 15.74 17.77 -0.48
N ARG A 185 14.88 18.72 -0.83
CA ARG A 185 13.89 18.52 -1.91
C ARG A 185 14.58 18.26 -3.24
N GLY A 186 14.18 17.18 -3.91
CA GLY A 186 14.71 16.75 -5.20
C GLY A 186 15.75 15.62 -5.11
N ASP A 187 16.25 15.36 -3.91
CA ASP A 187 17.06 14.18 -3.63
C ASP A 187 16.20 12.92 -3.64
N ARG A 188 16.83 11.75 -3.80
CA ARG A 188 16.13 10.48 -3.93
C ARG A 188 16.76 9.44 -3.02
N PHE A 189 15.93 8.83 -2.19
CA PHE A 189 16.28 7.67 -1.39
C PHE A 189 15.31 6.53 -1.67
N GLU A 190 15.83 5.36 -2.01
CA GLU A 190 15.04 4.14 -2.12
C GLU A 190 15.75 3.01 -1.38
N PHE A 191 14.96 2.17 -0.74
CA PHE A 191 15.47 1.01 -0.03
C PHE A 191 14.52 -0.17 -0.12
N SER A 192 15.03 -1.32 0.27
CA SER A 192 14.28 -2.56 0.47
C SER A 192 14.66 -3.19 1.79
N VAL A 193 13.72 -3.91 2.39
CA VAL A 193 13.85 -4.56 3.70
C VAL A 193 12.84 -5.69 3.77
N ASP A 194 13.13 -6.75 4.52
CA ASP A 194 12.14 -7.79 4.76
C ASP A 194 11.05 -7.30 5.71
N VAL A 195 9.82 -7.59 5.32
CA VAL A 195 8.66 -7.49 6.19
C VAL A 195 7.90 -8.77 6.01
N ASP A 196 7.58 -9.42 7.11
CA ASP A 196 6.86 -10.68 7.12
C ASP A 196 5.75 -10.68 8.17
N PRO A 197 4.68 -11.45 7.95
CA PRO A 197 3.80 -11.84 9.04
C PRO A 197 4.50 -12.85 9.96
N THR A 198 4.35 -12.72 11.27
CA THR A 198 4.96 -13.67 12.24
C THR A 198 4.37 -15.08 12.11
N SER A 199 3.13 -15.21 11.61
CA SER A 199 2.43 -16.49 11.53
C SER A 199 3.10 -17.53 10.66
N ILE A 200 4.00 -17.13 9.74
CA ILE A 200 4.73 -18.04 8.87
C ILE A 200 6.12 -18.43 9.37
N ARG A 201 6.40 -18.20 10.66
CA ARG A 201 7.72 -18.39 11.24
C ARG A 201 8.41 -19.70 10.83
N GLY A 202 9.64 -19.56 10.31
CA GLY A 202 10.57 -20.66 10.09
C GLY A 202 10.29 -21.53 8.87
N VAL A 203 9.39 -21.10 7.97
CA VAL A 203 9.15 -21.80 6.70
C VAL A 203 10.13 -21.40 5.60
N SER A 204 10.13 -22.14 4.50
CA SER A 204 10.82 -21.71 3.29
C SER A 204 10.09 -20.52 2.66
N ALA A 205 10.85 -19.51 2.25
CA ALA A 205 10.31 -18.39 1.49
C ALA A 205 9.56 -18.85 0.23
N PRO A 206 8.46 -18.15 -0.15
CA PRO A 206 7.85 -17.00 0.51
C PRO A 206 6.71 -17.38 1.48
N GLY A 207 6.77 -18.58 2.07
CA GLY A 207 5.65 -19.16 2.79
C GLY A 207 4.47 -19.60 1.91
N PRO A 208 3.44 -20.19 2.52
CA PRO A 208 2.23 -20.61 1.82
C PRO A 208 1.52 -19.40 1.21
N PHE A 209 1.04 -19.55 -0.03
CA PHE A 209 0.34 -18.50 -0.76
C PHE A 209 1.11 -17.17 -0.90
N GLU A 210 2.45 -17.20 -0.85
CA GLU A 210 3.28 -15.98 -0.90
C GLU A 210 3.04 -15.04 0.29
N SER A 211 2.68 -15.57 1.46
CA SER A 211 2.43 -14.78 2.69
C SER A 211 3.61 -13.92 3.15
N GLY A 212 4.85 -14.32 2.87
CA GLY A 212 6.06 -13.51 3.11
C GLY A 212 6.33 -12.46 2.02
N SER A 213 5.51 -12.42 0.95
CA SER A 213 5.58 -11.35 -0.05
C SER A 213 4.71 -10.16 0.37
N VAL A 214 5.05 -9.56 1.51
CA VAL A 214 4.32 -8.40 2.07
C VAL A 214 4.59 -7.16 1.25
N GLY A 215 3.54 -6.42 0.90
CA GLY A 215 3.67 -5.16 0.19
C GLY A 215 2.84 -4.05 0.82
N GLY A 216 2.59 -2.99 0.06
CA GLY A 216 1.99 -1.77 0.62
C GLY A 216 0.53 -1.95 1.04
N LEU A 217 -0.19 -2.92 0.48
CA LEU A 217 -1.61 -3.15 0.75
C LEU A 217 -1.79 -3.72 2.15
N GLU A 218 -0.97 -4.72 2.48
CA GLU A 218 -0.87 -5.31 3.81
C GLU A 218 -0.43 -4.25 4.85
N LEU A 219 0.35 -3.25 4.43
CA LEU A 219 0.87 -2.18 5.27
C LEU A 219 0.03 -0.89 5.27
N VAL A 220 -1.19 -0.91 4.71
CA VAL A 220 -2.13 0.22 4.87
C VAL A 220 -2.38 0.45 6.35
N GLY A 221 -2.31 1.67 6.84
CA GLY A 221 -2.43 2.02 8.26
C GLY A 221 -1.09 2.13 8.99
N ALA A 222 0.03 1.64 8.43
CA ALA A 222 1.35 1.79 9.02
C ALA A 222 1.65 3.27 9.29
N THR A 223 2.04 3.61 10.51
CA THR A 223 2.25 4.99 10.94
C THR A 223 3.62 5.46 10.50
N ILE A 224 3.66 6.57 9.78
CA ILE A 224 4.88 7.19 9.25
C ILE A 224 5.09 8.51 9.97
N THR A 225 6.26 8.67 10.58
CA THR A 225 6.68 9.91 11.24
C THR A 225 7.93 10.45 10.57
N ALA A 226 7.88 11.70 10.11
CA ALA A 226 9.00 12.42 9.53
C ALA A 226 9.45 13.55 10.43
N THR A 227 10.74 13.60 10.74
CA THR A 227 11.37 14.68 11.52
C THR A 227 12.30 15.48 10.63
N PHE A 228 12.22 16.80 10.71
CA PHE A 228 12.99 17.75 9.93
C PHE A 228 14.03 18.48 10.79
N ASP A 229 14.97 19.15 10.13
CA ASP A 229 16.08 19.84 10.79
C ASP A 229 15.68 21.04 11.65
N ASP A 230 14.53 21.66 11.34
CA ASP A 230 13.94 22.73 12.15
C ASP A 230 13.15 22.23 13.37
N GLY A 231 13.14 20.92 13.61
CA GLY A 231 12.41 20.27 14.69
C GLY A 231 10.93 20.00 14.38
N THR A 232 10.46 20.33 13.17
CA THR A 232 9.11 19.95 12.74
C THR A 232 8.98 18.43 12.69
N VAL A 233 7.88 17.92 13.24
CA VAL A 233 7.50 16.51 13.15
C VAL A 233 6.15 16.40 12.46
N LEU A 234 6.08 15.59 11.42
CA LEU A 234 4.85 15.30 10.69
C LEU A 234 4.53 13.82 10.83
N VAL A 235 3.26 13.52 11.04
CA VAL A 235 2.76 12.14 11.16
C VAL A 235 1.63 11.95 10.15
N ASN A 236 1.66 10.84 9.42
CA ASN A 236 0.54 10.36 8.65
C ASN A 236 0.61 8.84 8.51
N ASP A 237 -0.47 8.21 8.07
CA ASP A 237 -0.50 6.76 7.89
C ASP A 237 -0.35 6.42 6.39
N ALA A 238 0.25 5.28 6.10
CA ALA A 238 0.24 4.75 4.74
C ALA A 238 -1.19 4.38 4.35
N PHE A 239 -1.62 4.73 3.15
CA PHE A 239 -2.89 4.26 2.60
C PHE A 239 -2.71 3.85 1.15
N ARG A 240 -3.63 3.04 0.64
CA ARG A 240 -3.60 2.53 -0.74
C ARG A 240 -3.27 3.66 -1.74
N MET A 241 -2.41 3.41 -2.71
CA MET A 241 -2.17 4.38 -3.79
C MET A 241 -3.40 4.51 -4.69
N ALA A 242 -3.75 5.72 -5.09
CA ALA A 242 -4.86 5.94 -6.01
C ALA A 242 -4.53 5.57 -7.46
N ASP A 243 -3.26 5.73 -7.86
CA ASP A 243 -2.79 5.34 -9.19
C ASP A 243 -2.25 3.91 -9.15
N PRO A 244 -2.92 2.93 -9.79
CA PRO A 244 -2.46 1.56 -9.84
C PRO A 244 -1.29 1.35 -10.81
N GLY A 245 -1.00 2.31 -11.69
CA GLY A 245 -0.09 2.12 -12.82
C GLY A 245 -0.50 0.91 -13.66
N SER A 246 0.47 0.08 -14.05
CA SER A 246 0.23 -1.12 -14.85
C SER A 246 -0.33 -2.31 -14.05
N ALA A 247 -0.38 -2.25 -12.72
CA ALA A 247 -0.82 -3.36 -11.87
C ALA A 247 -2.36 -3.51 -11.84
N GLY A 248 -3.10 -2.50 -12.28
CA GLY A 248 -4.57 -2.52 -12.26
C GLY A 248 -5.15 -2.36 -10.85
N THR A 249 -6.46 -2.52 -10.72
CA THR A 249 -7.19 -2.21 -9.48
C THR A 249 -6.76 -3.04 -8.27
N ASP A 250 -6.23 -4.24 -8.49
CA ASP A 250 -5.68 -5.15 -7.47
C ASP A 250 -4.14 -5.01 -7.38
N HIS A 251 -3.67 -3.82 -7.01
CA HIS A 251 -2.25 -3.53 -6.76
C HIS A 251 -1.90 -3.56 -5.27
N SER A 252 -0.62 -3.72 -4.96
CA SER A 252 -0.07 -3.69 -3.60
C SER A 252 0.39 -2.27 -3.17
N GLY A 253 0.51 -1.31 -4.09
CA GLY A 253 1.08 0.00 -3.73
C GLY A 253 0.33 0.78 -2.63
N ALA A 254 1.08 1.33 -1.66
CA ALA A 254 0.61 2.30 -0.67
C ALA A 254 1.49 3.57 -0.60
N VAL A 255 0.93 4.67 -0.09
CA VAL A 255 1.60 5.95 0.04
C VAL A 255 1.18 6.67 1.32
N ALA A 256 2.15 7.29 2.00
CA ALA A 256 1.93 8.29 3.04
C ALA A 256 2.44 9.64 2.55
N VAL A 257 1.60 10.68 2.62
CA VAL A 257 1.98 12.07 2.31
C VAL A 257 1.99 12.88 3.59
N LEU A 258 3.16 13.29 4.04
CA LEU A 258 3.37 14.00 5.29
C LEU A 258 3.44 15.49 5.01
N ARG A 259 2.37 16.21 5.31
CA ARG A 259 2.26 17.67 5.15
C ARG A 259 1.40 18.25 6.27
N PRO A 260 1.65 19.49 6.72
CA PRO A 260 0.79 20.16 7.70
C PRO A 260 -0.68 20.19 7.28
N GLY A 261 -1.58 20.15 8.27
CA GLY A 261 -3.02 20.27 8.04
C GLY A 261 -3.62 19.13 7.20
N GLY A 262 -3.13 17.90 7.37
CA GLY A 262 -3.77 16.71 6.80
C GLY A 262 -5.16 16.44 7.38
N PRO A 263 -6.02 15.69 6.68
CA PRO A 263 -7.29 15.23 7.25
C PRO A 263 -7.10 14.43 8.54
N GLU A 264 -8.05 14.57 9.47
CA GLU A 264 -8.07 13.78 10.71
C GLU A 264 -8.42 12.30 10.46
N ARG A 265 -8.30 11.48 11.50
CA ARG A 265 -8.65 10.05 11.46
C ARG A 265 -10.17 9.88 11.49
N PRO A 266 -10.79 9.15 10.54
CA PRO A 266 -12.19 8.77 10.66
C PRO A 266 -12.42 7.81 11.82
N VAL A 267 -13.65 7.78 12.35
CA VAL A 267 -14.13 6.70 13.22
C VAL A 267 -15.15 5.88 12.45
N ILE A 268 -15.01 4.56 12.48
CA ILE A 268 -15.89 3.64 11.77
C ILE A 268 -16.51 2.61 12.71
N GLU A 269 -17.74 2.20 12.41
CA GLU A 269 -18.45 1.13 13.11
C GLU A 269 -19.30 0.30 12.14
N LEU A 270 -19.53 -0.96 12.47
CA LEU A 270 -20.45 -1.82 11.72
C LEU A 270 -21.90 -1.54 12.14
N VAL A 271 -22.75 -1.16 11.20
CA VAL A 271 -24.17 -0.93 11.50
C VAL A 271 -24.87 -2.26 11.76
N GLY A 272 -25.46 -2.40 12.95
CA GLY A 272 -26.24 -3.59 13.33
C GLY A 272 -25.40 -4.77 13.84
N GLY A 273 -24.10 -4.57 14.09
CA GLY A 273 -23.20 -5.61 14.59
C GLY A 273 -21.98 -5.05 15.32
N GLY A 274 -21.02 -5.91 15.61
CA GLY A 274 -19.72 -5.56 16.18
C GLY A 274 -18.58 -6.04 15.30
N SER A 275 -17.35 -5.70 15.70
CA SER A 275 -16.12 -6.17 15.07
C SER A 275 -15.11 -6.53 16.17
N PRO A 276 -14.34 -7.63 16.04
CA PRO A 276 -14.41 -8.59 14.92
C PRO A 276 -15.69 -9.45 14.96
N ALA A 277 -16.11 -9.98 13.81
CA ALA A 277 -17.29 -10.85 13.73
C ALA A 277 -17.28 -11.79 12.52
N VAL A 278 -17.91 -12.95 12.69
CA VAL A 278 -18.25 -13.86 11.58
C VAL A 278 -19.64 -13.48 11.05
N VAL A 279 -19.78 -13.37 9.73
CA VAL A 279 -21.03 -12.99 9.05
C VAL A 279 -21.34 -13.94 7.90
N SER A 280 -22.62 -14.21 7.68
CA SER A 280 -23.09 -15.08 6.59
C SER A 280 -23.64 -14.32 5.38
N GLN A 281 -23.67 -12.99 5.45
CA GLN A 281 -24.15 -12.12 4.38
C GLN A 281 -23.01 -11.21 3.92
N PRO A 282 -22.72 -11.14 2.60
CA PRO A 282 -21.64 -10.30 2.10
C PRO A 282 -21.98 -8.81 2.14
N ASN A 283 -23.27 -8.44 2.09
CA ASN A 283 -23.67 -7.04 2.15
C ASN A 283 -23.63 -6.56 3.60
N GLN A 284 -22.77 -5.59 3.87
CA GLN A 284 -22.62 -4.95 5.17
C GLN A 284 -22.80 -3.43 5.02
N THR A 285 -22.93 -2.72 6.13
CA THR A 285 -22.98 -1.25 6.13
C THR A 285 -22.06 -0.72 7.19
N VAL A 286 -21.10 0.11 6.76
CA VAL A 286 -20.15 0.78 7.66
C VAL A 286 -20.64 2.19 7.87
N ARG A 287 -20.82 2.59 9.13
CA ARG A 287 -21.03 3.99 9.46
C ARG A 287 -19.69 4.65 9.70
N VAL A 288 -19.46 5.75 8.98
CA VAL A 288 -18.30 6.61 9.17
C VAL A 288 -18.74 7.88 9.87
N HIS A 289 -18.03 8.27 10.93
CA HIS A 289 -18.20 9.53 11.66
C HIS A 289 -17.10 10.53 11.26
N GLY A 290 -17.47 11.80 11.05
CA GLY A 290 -16.51 12.84 10.68
C GLY A 290 -17.10 14.23 10.45
N PRO A 291 -16.31 15.17 9.92
CA PRO A 291 -16.78 16.51 9.58
C PRO A 291 -17.78 16.50 8.44
N VAL A 292 -18.86 17.26 8.56
CA VAL A 292 -19.88 17.43 7.51
C VAL A 292 -19.24 17.85 6.19
N GLY A 293 -19.64 17.20 5.09
CA GLY A 293 -19.15 17.48 3.74
C GLY A 293 -17.78 16.89 3.43
N ARG A 294 -17.13 16.19 4.38
CA ARG A 294 -15.82 15.56 4.15
C ARG A 294 -15.96 14.34 3.23
N PRO A 295 -15.19 14.24 2.13
CA PRO A 295 -15.09 13.01 1.36
C PRO A 295 -14.36 11.94 2.17
N VAL A 296 -14.87 10.71 2.11
CA VAL A 296 -14.29 9.54 2.74
C VAL A 296 -14.14 8.42 1.70
N ILE A 297 -13.07 7.66 1.85
CA ILE A 297 -12.83 6.41 1.13
C ILE A 297 -12.83 5.29 2.17
N VAL A 298 -13.73 4.32 2.04
CA VAL A 298 -13.75 3.08 2.80
C VAL A 298 -13.03 2.02 1.98
N LEU A 299 -11.95 1.47 2.51
CA LEU A 299 -11.19 0.36 1.92
C LEU A 299 -11.68 -0.95 2.54
N VAL A 300 -11.94 -1.94 1.70
CA VAL A 300 -12.16 -3.34 2.10
C VAL A 300 -11.03 -4.14 1.46
N ALA A 301 -10.16 -4.74 2.27
CA ALA A 301 -9.14 -5.68 1.84
C ALA A 301 -9.54 -7.08 2.30
N GLU A 302 -9.70 -8.00 1.35
CA GLU A 302 -9.84 -9.41 1.68
C GLU A 302 -8.44 -9.97 1.91
N GLY A 303 -8.22 -10.49 3.10
CA GLY A 303 -7.08 -11.31 3.45
C GLY A 303 -7.47 -12.78 3.65
N GLY A 304 -6.44 -13.60 3.77
CA GLY A 304 -6.54 -14.97 4.24
C GLY A 304 -5.46 -15.27 5.27
N LEU A 305 -5.66 -16.35 6.02
CA LEU A 305 -4.65 -16.90 6.91
C LEU A 305 -4.13 -18.20 6.29
N PHE A 306 -2.97 -18.11 5.63
CA PHE A 306 -2.39 -19.23 4.93
C PHE A 306 -1.34 -19.89 5.81
N THR A 307 -1.66 -21.08 6.32
CA THR A 307 -0.78 -21.84 7.23
C THR A 307 -0.59 -23.30 6.81
N GLU A 308 -0.96 -23.64 5.58
CA GLU A 308 -0.78 -24.99 5.05
C GLU A 308 0.71 -25.39 5.06
N GLY A 309 0.99 -26.55 5.67
CA GLY A 309 2.35 -27.08 5.77
C GLY A 309 3.18 -26.53 6.93
N LEU A 310 2.64 -25.58 7.71
CA LEU A 310 3.33 -25.02 8.88
C LEU A 310 3.23 -25.97 10.08
N PRO A 311 4.33 -26.18 10.83
CA PRO A 311 4.27 -26.87 12.12
C PRO A 311 3.26 -26.17 13.04
N GLY A 312 2.37 -26.96 13.66
CA GLY A 312 1.38 -26.42 14.59
C GLY A 312 0.26 -25.58 13.97
N GLY A 313 0.23 -25.43 12.63
CA GLY A 313 -0.76 -24.60 11.95
C GLY A 313 -0.42 -23.11 11.93
N GLY A 314 0.83 -22.75 12.19
CA GLY A 314 1.31 -21.36 12.25
C GLY A 314 1.89 -21.01 13.62
N PHE A 315 2.67 -19.93 13.67
CA PHE A 315 3.20 -19.37 14.91
C PHE A 315 2.24 -18.32 15.47
N ASP A 316 1.98 -18.35 16.77
CA ASP A 316 1.14 -17.38 17.51
C ASP A 316 -0.12 -16.89 16.78
N ILE A 317 -0.92 -17.83 16.27
CA ILE A 317 -2.09 -17.49 15.46
C ILE A 317 -3.18 -16.83 16.31
N ASP A 318 -3.58 -15.63 15.87
CA ASP A 318 -4.65 -14.88 16.49
C ASP A 318 -6.01 -15.07 15.79
N PRO A 319 -7.13 -14.95 16.52
CA PRO A 319 -8.45 -14.92 15.90
C PRO A 319 -8.57 -13.76 14.91
N PHE A 320 -9.06 -14.06 13.70
CA PHE A 320 -9.25 -13.10 12.60
C PHE A 320 -7.95 -12.51 12.02
N GLU A 321 -6.79 -13.13 12.29
CA GLU A 321 -5.51 -12.75 11.70
C GLU A 321 -5.49 -13.01 10.19
N SER A 322 -4.87 -12.13 9.41
CA SER A 322 -4.59 -12.36 8.00
C SER A 322 -3.14 -12.08 7.70
N ASN A 323 -2.51 -12.98 6.95
CA ASN A 323 -1.09 -12.93 6.64
C ASN A 323 -0.81 -12.68 5.15
N SER A 324 -1.84 -12.56 4.30
CA SER A 324 -1.68 -12.22 2.90
C SER A 324 -2.96 -11.61 2.30
N ALA A 325 -2.82 -10.59 1.45
CA ALA A 325 -3.95 -9.94 0.81
C ALA A 325 -4.32 -10.68 -0.48
N ILE A 326 -5.61 -10.78 -0.75
CA ILE A 326 -6.15 -11.53 -1.89
C ILE A 326 -6.74 -10.57 -2.93
N THR A 327 -7.57 -9.63 -2.46
CA THR A 327 -8.23 -8.62 -3.30
C THR A 327 -8.68 -7.45 -2.45
N THR A 328 -9.22 -6.43 -3.10
CA THR A 328 -9.52 -5.15 -2.47
C THR A 328 -10.61 -4.37 -3.21
N ARG A 329 -11.33 -3.52 -2.48
CA ARG A 329 -12.33 -2.60 -3.01
C ARG A 329 -12.31 -1.29 -2.25
N GLU A 330 -12.50 -0.19 -2.96
CA GLU A 330 -12.69 1.14 -2.37
C GLU A 330 -14.14 1.61 -2.61
N TYR A 331 -14.75 2.19 -1.58
CA TYR A 331 -16.08 2.79 -1.62
C TYR A 331 -15.97 4.26 -1.21
N THR A 332 -16.44 5.17 -2.07
CA THR A 332 -16.38 6.61 -1.79
C THR A 332 -17.72 7.13 -1.28
N ALA A 333 -17.69 8.01 -0.29
CA ALA A 333 -18.88 8.72 0.20
C ALA A 333 -18.53 10.14 0.66
N ILE A 334 -19.55 10.89 1.08
CA ILE A 334 -19.40 12.23 1.68
C ILE A 334 -20.14 12.22 3.01
N ILE A 335 -19.49 12.69 4.07
CA ILE A 335 -20.12 12.80 5.39
C ILE A 335 -21.34 13.73 5.31
N GLY A 336 -22.50 13.23 5.73
CA GLY A 336 -23.76 13.97 5.69
C GLY A 336 -23.88 15.03 6.80
N ALA A 337 -24.99 15.77 6.77
CA ALA A 337 -25.25 16.85 7.74
C ALA A 337 -25.33 16.38 9.21
N ALA A 338 -25.52 15.08 9.45
CA ALA A 338 -25.53 14.48 10.78
C ALA A 338 -24.12 14.20 11.34
N GLY A 339 -23.05 14.55 10.61
CA GLY A 339 -21.68 14.19 10.98
C GLY A 339 -21.35 12.71 10.73
N THR A 340 -22.22 12.01 10.01
CA THR A 340 -22.07 10.59 9.67
C THR A 340 -22.49 10.30 8.24
N VAL A 341 -22.03 9.17 7.71
CA VAL A 341 -22.55 8.56 6.48
C VAL A 341 -22.52 7.03 6.61
N ASP A 342 -23.57 6.39 6.12
CA ASP A 342 -23.67 4.93 6.04
C ASP A 342 -23.22 4.49 4.65
N VAL A 343 -22.13 3.73 4.59
CA VAL A 343 -21.52 3.25 3.34
C VAL A 343 -21.86 1.76 3.17
N PRO A 344 -22.70 1.39 2.17
CA PRO A 344 -22.94 -0.01 1.87
C PRO A 344 -21.66 -0.59 1.24
N ILE A 345 -21.18 -1.70 1.82
CA ILE A 345 -20.03 -2.44 1.33
C ILE A 345 -20.41 -3.88 1.02
N VAL A 346 -19.62 -4.52 0.16
CA VAL A 346 -19.74 -5.94 -0.17
C VAL A 346 -18.43 -6.62 0.21
N LEU A 347 -18.49 -7.53 1.17
CA LEU A 347 -17.40 -8.42 1.56
C LEU A 347 -17.15 -9.45 0.45
N SER A 348 -15.93 -9.95 0.36
CA SER A 348 -15.56 -11.02 -0.56
C SER A 348 -14.93 -12.21 0.15
N ARG A 349 -15.05 -13.36 -0.50
CA ARG A 349 -14.36 -14.62 -0.19
C ARG A 349 -13.99 -15.25 -1.52
N VAL A 350 -12.85 -14.87 -2.07
CA VAL A 350 -12.35 -15.33 -3.36
C VAL A 350 -11.73 -16.72 -3.24
N LEU A 351 -11.13 -17.03 -2.09
CA LEU A 351 -10.48 -18.31 -1.83
C LEU A 351 -11.09 -19.05 -0.62
N PRO A 352 -10.97 -20.38 -0.55
CA PRO A 352 -11.42 -21.15 0.62
C PRO A 352 -10.80 -20.69 1.93
N ASP A 353 -9.50 -20.40 1.94
CA ASP A 353 -8.76 -19.91 3.13
C ASP A 353 -8.74 -18.38 3.24
N GLY A 354 -9.51 -17.70 2.36
CA GLY A 354 -9.78 -16.27 2.43
C GLY A 354 -11.11 -15.97 3.13
N GLY A 355 -11.58 -14.73 2.97
CA GLY A 355 -12.86 -14.27 3.55
C GLY A 355 -12.71 -13.41 4.80
N LEU A 356 -11.49 -13.15 5.26
CA LEU A 356 -11.21 -12.19 6.32
C LEU A 356 -11.14 -10.78 5.71
N ASN A 357 -12.22 -10.03 5.85
CA ASN A 357 -12.36 -8.71 5.26
C ASN A 357 -11.97 -7.65 6.29
N HIS A 358 -10.82 -7.02 6.06
CA HIS A 358 -10.33 -5.89 6.83
C HIS A 358 -10.86 -4.59 6.22
N VAL A 359 -11.63 -3.85 7.01
CA VAL A 359 -12.35 -2.67 6.57
C VAL A 359 -11.82 -1.46 7.31
N THR A 360 -11.24 -0.51 6.58
CA THR A 360 -10.75 0.75 7.13
C THR A 360 -11.29 1.94 6.33
N ALA A 361 -11.01 3.16 6.77
CA ALA A 361 -11.42 4.37 6.08
C ALA A 361 -10.39 5.48 6.22
N VAL A 362 -10.37 6.39 5.25
CA VAL A 362 -9.57 7.61 5.29
C VAL A 362 -10.36 8.80 4.77
N PHE A 363 -10.11 9.98 5.34
CA PHE A 363 -10.61 11.22 4.77
C PHE A 363 -9.68 11.76 3.69
N ASP A 364 -10.30 12.37 2.67
CA ASP A 364 -9.61 13.12 1.62
C ASP A 364 -9.77 14.64 1.87
N ASP A 365 -8.75 15.43 1.58
CA ASP A 365 -8.82 16.89 1.69
C ASP A 365 -9.51 17.61 0.52
N HIS A 366 -10.16 16.88 -0.38
CA HIS A 366 -10.71 17.30 -1.68
C HIS A 366 -9.67 17.48 -2.78
N TYR A 367 -8.38 17.42 -2.45
CA TYR A 367 -7.28 17.52 -3.40
C TYR A 367 -6.60 16.17 -3.66
N GLY A 368 -7.16 15.07 -3.16
CA GLY A 368 -6.59 13.75 -3.32
C GLY A 368 -5.59 13.39 -2.21
N ARG A 369 -5.36 14.26 -1.22
CA ARG A 369 -4.47 13.94 -0.09
C ARG A 369 -5.28 13.25 0.99
N ARG A 370 -4.84 12.02 1.29
CA ARG A 370 -5.40 11.13 2.30
C ARG A 370 -4.74 11.43 3.66
N GLY A 371 -5.55 11.46 4.71
CA GLY A 371 -5.09 11.68 6.09
C GLY A 371 -4.84 10.38 6.87
N LEU A 372 -5.00 10.46 8.19
CA LEU A 372 -4.88 9.31 9.09
C LEU A 372 -5.98 8.27 8.83
N VAL A 373 -5.65 7.00 9.05
CA VAL A 373 -6.45 5.84 8.63
C VAL A 373 -7.24 5.29 9.82
N ALA A 374 -8.51 4.97 9.68
CA ALA A 374 -9.30 4.42 10.78
C ALA A 374 -8.74 3.06 11.24
N ALA A 375 -8.83 2.75 12.53
CA ALA A 375 -8.56 1.38 12.99
C ALA A 375 -9.51 0.41 12.25
N PRO A 376 -9.01 -0.75 11.76
CA PRO A 376 -9.81 -1.61 10.92
C PRO A 376 -10.92 -2.31 11.71
N LEU A 377 -12.06 -2.53 11.05
CA LEU A 377 -13.03 -3.55 11.41
C LEU A 377 -12.63 -4.84 10.70
N VAL A 378 -12.81 -6.00 11.32
CA VAL A 378 -12.47 -7.30 10.71
C VAL A 378 -13.71 -8.19 10.69
N LEU A 379 -14.12 -8.61 9.50
CA LEU A 379 -15.30 -9.45 9.30
C LEU A 379 -14.93 -10.70 8.51
N GLU A 380 -15.19 -11.87 9.08
CA GLU A 380 -15.04 -13.14 8.37
C GLU A 380 -16.35 -13.50 7.66
N LEU A 381 -16.30 -13.68 6.34
CA LEU A 381 -17.44 -14.13 5.54
C LEU A 381 -17.47 -15.66 5.44
N GLU A 382 -18.54 -16.29 5.94
CA GLU A 382 -18.77 -17.74 5.80
C GLU A 382 -19.11 -18.20 4.38
#